data_AF-X1HPS9-F1
#
_entry.id   AF-X1HPS9-F1
#
_cell.length_a   1.000
_cell.length_b   1.000
_cell.length_c   1.000
_cell.angle_alpha   90.00
_cell.angle_beta   90.00
_cell.angle_gamma   90.00
#
_symmetry.space_group_name_H-M   'P 1'
#
loop_
_entity.id
_entity.type
_entity.pdbx_description
1 polymer ?
#
loop_
_entity_poly.entity_id
_entity_poly.type
_entity_poly.pdbx_seq_one_letter_code
_entity_poly.pdbx_strand_id
1 'polypeptide(L)'
;MFSVIALFGMIQLLAHLGYLNINLFLYWDFAFLALLIAIGPIGIYSYLNIKKKREMQYRLPDFLIEIGDSLATGMNIFEALKIAEKGNYGRLNPEVKKMKTQLSWNFSMKEVLFDFADRMNSAIAQRVVIAIDKGLIMGGNTPKIFKAAAHEVDQVNQLEYQRRTT
;
A
#
# COMPACT_ATOMS: atom_id res chain seq x y z
N MET A 1 8.47 13.70 19.70
CA MET A 1 7.47 14.73 19.34
C MET A 1 7.03 15.51 20.57
N PHE A 2 6.50 14.86 21.61
CA PHE A 2 6.12 15.51 22.87
C PHE A 2 7.26 16.29 23.56
N SER A 3 8.50 15.76 23.55
CA SER A 3 9.66 16.45 24.12
C SER A 3 10.02 17.75 23.40
N VAL A 4 9.89 17.79 22.07
CA VAL A 4 10.20 18.97 21.25
C VAL A 4 9.13 20.04 21.44
N ILE A 5 7.85 19.65 21.49
CA ILE A 5 6.73 20.55 21.74
C ILE A 5 6.81 21.16 23.15
N ALA A 6 7.16 20.35 24.16
CA ALA A 6 7.34 20.80 25.53
C ALA A 6 8.50 21.81 25.67
N LEU A 7 9.62 21.57 24.99
CA LEU A 7 10.78 22.46 25.01
C LEU A 7 10.48 23.78 24.27
N PHE A 8 9.73 23.73 23.16
CA PHE A 8 9.25 24.93 22.46
C PHE A 8 8.25 25.75 23.29
N GLY A 9 7.31 25.08 23.95
CA GLY A 9 6.35 25.73 24.86
C GLY A 9 7.04 26.36 26.07
N MET A 10 8.11 25.73 26.59
CA MET A 10 8.92 26.27 27.67
C MET A 10 9.68 27.53 27.26
N ILE A 11 10.23 27.58 26.03
CA ILE A 11 10.87 28.78 25.48
C ILE A 11 9.84 29.91 25.30
N GLN A 12 8.63 29.62 24.83
CA GLN A 12 7.54 30.60 24.72
C GLN A 12 7.06 31.13 26.08
N LEU A 13 6.99 30.27 27.11
CA LEU A 13 6.62 30.68 28.47
C LEU A 13 7.66 31.64 29.07
N LEU A 14 8.94 31.33 28.90
CA LEU A 14 10.05 32.17 29.38
C LEU A 14 10.11 33.52 28.65
N ALA A 15 9.75 33.55 27.37
CA ALA A 15 9.59 34.77 26.58
C ALA A 15 8.46 35.67 27.10
N HIS A 16 7.31 35.07 27.41
CA HIS A 16 6.13 35.81 27.89
C HIS A 16 6.33 36.37 29.30
N LEU A 17 7.12 35.67 30.14
CA LEU A 17 7.53 36.13 31.48
C LEU A 17 8.57 37.27 31.45
N GLY A 18 8.97 37.75 30.27
CA GLY A 18 9.83 38.93 30.12
C GLY A 18 11.32 38.68 30.35
N TYR A 19 11.76 37.42 30.49
CA TYR A 19 13.18 37.06 30.60
C TYR A 19 13.94 37.17 29.28
N LEU A 20 13.22 37.21 28.15
CA LEU A 20 13.78 37.35 26.81
C LEU A 20 13.05 38.49 26.08
N ASN A 21 13.79 39.49 25.59
CA ASN A 21 13.23 40.65 24.90
C ASN A 21 12.94 40.28 23.43
N ILE A 22 11.89 39.49 23.23
CA ILE A 22 11.54 38.97 21.90
C ILE A 22 10.51 39.88 21.23
N ASN A 23 10.83 40.40 20.05
CA ASN A 23 9.89 41.16 19.24
C ASN A 23 8.62 40.34 18.92
N LEU A 24 7.46 41.00 18.88
CA LEU A 24 6.16 40.39 18.50
C LEU A 24 6.22 39.60 17.19
N PHE A 25 7.05 40.03 16.23
CA PHE A 25 7.25 39.34 14.96
C PHE A 25 7.90 37.95 15.13
N LEU A 26 8.92 37.85 15.99
CA LEU A 26 9.61 36.59 16.26
C LEU A 26 8.68 35.58 16.95
N TYR A 27 7.74 36.05 17.78
CA TYR A 27 6.76 35.18 18.44
C TYR A 27 5.88 34.45 17.42
N TRP A 28 5.39 35.16 16.39
CA TRP A 28 4.59 34.57 15.31
C TRP A 28 5.39 33.56 14.48
N ASP A 29 6.66 33.85 14.19
CA ASP A 29 7.53 32.91 13.46
C ASP A 29 7.73 31.60 14.23
N PHE A 30 7.97 31.67 15.55
CA PHE A 30 8.09 30.47 16.39
C PHE A 30 6.78 29.70 16.52
N ALA A 31 5.65 30.39 16.65
CA ALA A 31 4.34 29.74 16.69
C ALA A 31 4.04 29.00 15.36
N PHE A 32 4.35 29.63 14.23
CA PHE A 32 4.21 29.02 12.91
C PHE A 32 5.13 27.80 12.74
N LEU A 33 6.39 27.89 13.18
CA LEU A 33 7.34 26.78 13.13
C LEU A 33 6.89 25.59 14.00
N ALA A 34 6.37 25.86 15.20
CA ALA A 34 5.84 24.81 16.09
C ALA A 34 4.65 24.06 15.46
N LEU A 35 3.75 24.78 14.79
CA LEU A 35 2.64 24.20 14.04
C LEU A 35 3.14 23.31 12.89
N LEU A 36 4.16 23.78 12.16
CA LEU A 36 4.75 23.06 11.03
C LEU A 36 5.46 21.77 11.48
N ILE A 37 6.14 21.78 12.62
CA ILE A 37 6.76 20.60 13.24
C ILE A 37 5.70 19.61 13.75
N ALA A 38 4.55 20.10 14.22
CA ALA A 38 3.46 19.25 14.68
C ALA A 38 2.76 18.52 13.51
N ILE A 39 2.49 19.22 12.41
CA ILE A 39 1.73 18.68 11.27
C ILE A 39 2.65 17.94 10.27
N GLY A 40 3.88 18.42 10.10
CA GLY A 40 4.82 17.93 9.08
C GLY A 40 5.06 16.42 9.08
N PRO A 41 5.42 15.79 10.22
CA PRO A 41 5.68 14.36 10.30
C PRO A 41 4.46 13.51 9.90
N ILE A 42 3.25 13.95 10.27
CA ILE A 42 1.99 13.25 9.97
C ILE A 42 1.73 13.27 8.47
N GLY A 43 1.91 14.43 7.83
CA GLY A 43 1.78 14.58 6.38
C GLY A 43 2.75 13.68 5.61
N ILE A 44 4.03 13.66 6.02
CA ILE A 44 5.05 12.82 5.40
C ILE A 44 4.72 11.33 5.54
N TYR A 45 4.33 10.89 6.74
CA TYR A 45 3.99 9.49 6.99
C TYR A 45 2.80 9.03 6.14
N SER A 46 1.74 9.84 6.07
CA SER A 46 0.56 9.57 5.24
C SER A 46 0.93 9.46 3.77
N TYR A 47 1.74 10.40 3.27
CA TYR A 47 2.20 10.41 1.89
C TYR A 47 3.02 9.16 1.53
N LEU A 48 3.94 8.73 2.40
CA LEU A 48 4.73 7.52 2.19
C LEU A 48 3.87 6.26 2.14
N ASN A 49 2.85 6.17 2.99
CA ASN A 49 1.93 5.03 3.00
C ASN A 49 1.08 4.99 1.72
N ILE A 50 0.54 6.12 1.28
CA ILE A 50 -0.22 6.22 0.02
C ILE A 50 0.67 5.84 -1.16
N LYS A 51 1.90 6.36 -1.21
CA LYS A 51 2.88 6.02 -2.24
C LYS A 51 3.19 4.53 -2.26
N LYS A 52 3.43 3.91 -1.10
CA LYS A 52 3.67 2.46 -0.98
C LYS A 52 2.51 1.64 -1.53
N LYS A 53 1.27 1.93 -1.09
CA LYS A 53 0.06 1.22 -1.55
C LYS A 53 -0.09 1.30 -3.07
N ARG A 54 0.12 2.51 -3.60
CA ARG A 54 0.04 2.77 -5.04
C ARG A 54 1.09 2.02 -5.85
N GLU A 55 2.34 2.00 -5.38
CA GLU A 55 3.41 1.24 -6.05
C GLU A 55 3.13 -0.26 -6.09
N MET A 56 2.52 -0.82 -5.04
CA MET A 56 2.08 -2.22 -5.04
C MET A 56 0.93 -2.45 -6.03
N GLN A 57 -0.06 -1.56 -6.06
CA GLN A 57 -1.21 -1.65 -6.98
C GLN A 57 -0.81 -1.58 -8.46
N TYR A 58 0.18 -0.74 -8.82
CA TYR A 58 0.67 -0.66 -10.20
C TYR A 58 1.38 -1.94 -10.67
N ARG A 59 1.91 -2.75 -9.75
CA ARG A 59 2.59 -4.02 -10.05
C ARG A 59 1.68 -5.24 -9.92
N LEU A 60 0.46 -5.05 -9.42
CA LEU A 60 -0.51 -6.12 -9.23
C LEU A 60 -0.93 -6.80 -10.56
N PRO A 61 -1.14 -6.08 -11.69
CA PRO A 61 -1.46 -6.72 -12.96
C PRO A 61 -0.37 -7.70 -13.41
N ASP A 62 0.91 -7.28 -13.36
CA ASP A 62 2.06 -8.10 -13.75
C ASP A 62 2.09 -9.43 -12.97
N PHE A 63 1.90 -9.35 -11.65
CA PHE A 63 1.82 -10.52 -10.78
C PHE A 63 0.66 -11.45 -11.14
N LEU A 64 -0.54 -10.91 -11.36
CA LEU A 64 -1.72 -11.70 -11.70
C LEU A 64 -1.59 -12.37 -13.08
N ILE A 65 -0.95 -11.70 -14.05
CA ILE A 65 -0.64 -12.28 -15.36
C ILE A 65 0.32 -13.45 -15.20
N GLU A 66 1.40 -13.29 -14.43
CA GLU A 66 2.40 -14.35 -14.23
C GLU A 66 1.82 -15.59 -13.55
N ILE A 67 0.91 -15.39 -12.58
CA ILE A 67 0.14 -16.49 -11.99
C ILE A 67 -0.76 -17.15 -13.06
N GLY A 68 -1.49 -16.35 -13.84
CA GLY A 68 -2.34 -16.86 -14.91
C GLY A 68 -1.58 -17.66 -15.98
N ASP A 69 -0.40 -17.20 -16.38
CA ASP A 69 0.49 -17.89 -17.32
C ASP A 69 1.02 -19.20 -16.73
N SER A 70 1.49 -19.17 -15.48
CA SER A 70 1.97 -20.37 -14.78
C SER A 70 0.87 -21.42 -14.67
N LEU A 71 -0.34 -21.03 -14.27
CA LEU A 71 -1.49 -21.93 -14.21
C LEU A 71 -1.88 -22.48 -15.60
N ALA A 72 -1.71 -21.70 -16.68
CA ALA A 72 -2.01 -22.15 -18.03
C ALA A 72 -1.09 -23.30 -18.49
N THR A 73 0.11 -23.41 -17.89
CA THR A 73 1.03 -24.54 -18.15
C THR A 73 0.68 -25.82 -17.39
N GLY A 74 -0.41 -25.81 -16.61
CA GLY A 74 -0.85 -26.95 -15.80
C GLY A 74 -0.26 -26.99 -14.39
N MET A 75 0.48 -25.95 -13.98
CA MET A 75 0.94 -25.82 -12.60
C MET A 75 -0.23 -25.60 -11.65
N ASN A 76 -0.07 -26.06 -10.40
CA ASN A 76 -0.99 -25.68 -9.33
C ASN A 76 -0.64 -24.28 -8.80
N ILE A 77 -1.55 -23.71 -7.99
CA ILE A 77 -1.39 -22.35 -7.44
C ILE A 77 -0.12 -22.20 -6.60
N PHE A 78 0.26 -23.23 -5.83
CA PHE A 78 1.45 -23.17 -5.00
C PHE A 78 2.74 -23.07 -5.83
N GLU A 79 2.87 -23.87 -6.89
CA GLU A 79 4.01 -23.80 -7.80
C GLU A 79 4.03 -22.50 -8.61
N ALA A 80 2.87 -22.02 -9.07
CA ALA A 80 2.75 -20.72 -9.72
C ALA A 80 3.27 -19.59 -8.81
N LEU A 81 2.91 -19.62 -7.53
CA LEU A 81 3.32 -18.61 -6.57
C LEU A 81 4.82 -18.69 -6.21
N LYS A 82 5.40 -19.89 -6.22
CA LYS A 82 6.84 -20.12 -6.04
C LYS A 82 7.66 -19.60 -7.22
N ILE A 83 7.11 -19.61 -8.44
CA ILE A 83 7.73 -18.95 -9.60
C ILE A 83 7.59 -17.43 -9.45
N ALA A 84 6.38 -16.94 -9.19
CA ALA A 84 6.11 -15.51 -9.01
C ALA A 84 6.95 -14.88 -7.89
N GLU A 85 7.25 -15.59 -6.80
CA GLU A 85 8.15 -15.10 -5.74
C GLU A 85 9.54 -14.71 -6.26
N LYS A 86 10.03 -15.38 -7.32
CA LYS A 86 11.32 -15.08 -7.96
C LYS A 86 11.23 -13.91 -8.93
N GLY A 87 10.02 -13.47 -9.29
CA GLY A 87 9.77 -12.29 -10.11
C GLY A 87 10.09 -10.97 -9.40
N ASN A 88 10.04 -9.87 -10.16
CA ASN A 88 10.30 -8.53 -9.63
C ASN A 88 9.09 -7.61 -9.77
N TYR A 89 8.33 -7.50 -8.68
CA TYR A 89 7.16 -6.64 -8.54
C TYR A 89 7.40 -5.50 -7.54
N GLY A 90 8.67 -5.19 -7.24
CA GLY A 90 9.07 -4.13 -6.31
C GLY A 90 8.47 -4.30 -4.91
N ARG A 91 7.63 -3.34 -4.49
CA ARG A 91 7.04 -3.34 -3.14
C ARG A 91 6.04 -4.46 -2.88
N LEU A 92 5.60 -5.16 -3.93
CA LEU A 92 4.66 -6.27 -3.83
C LEU A 92 5.34 -7.60 -3.43
N ASN A 93 6.64 -7.77 -3.71
CA ASN A 93 7.38 -9.01 -3.45
C ASN A 93 7.24 -9.56 -2.02
N PRO A 94 7.33 -8.75 -0.94
CA PRO A 94 7.17 -9.25 0.42
C PRO A 94 5.78 -9.86 0.66
N GLU A 95 4.75 -9.34 -0.01
CA GLU A 95 3.38 -9.82 0.14
C GLU A 95 3.16 -11.12 -0.65
N VAL A 96 3.76 -11.25 -1.85
CA VAL A 96 3.81 -12.51 -2.61
C VAL A 96 4.50 -13.61 -1.82
N LYS A 97 5.64 -13.29 -1.20
CA LYS A 97 6.38 -14.25 -0.34
C LYS A 97 5.51 -14.73 0.84
N LYS A 98 4.76 -13.82 1.48
CA LYS A 98 3.83 -14.19 2.56
C LYS A 98 2.73 -15.11 2.04
N MET A 99 2.13 -14.83 0.89
CA MET A 99 1.12 -15.70 0.31
C MET A 99 1.65 -17.13 0.12
N LYS A 100 2.88 -17.28 -0.39
CA LYS A 100 3.52 -18.60 -0.56
C LYS A 100 3.71 -19.30 0.78
N THR A 101 4.19 -18.58 1.79
CA THR A 101 4.35 -19.12 3.14
C THR A 101 3.01 -19.57 3.72
N GLN A 102 1.94 -18.77 3.56
CA GLN A 102 0.60 -19.13 4.04
C GLN A 102 0.09 -20.39 3.33
N LEU A 103 0.20 -20.49 1.99
CA LEU A 103 -0.19 -21.71 1.28
C LEU A 103 0.65 -22.92 1.68
N SER A 104 1.96 -22.74 1.93
CA SER A 104 2.81 -23.83 2.42
C SER A 104 2.41 -24.34 3.81
N TRP A 105 1.70 -23.50 4.58
CA TRP A 105 1.16 -23.81 5.91
C TRP A 105 -0.31 -24.24 5.84
N ASN A 106 -0.77 -24.70 4.67
CA ASN A 106 -2.10 -25.27 4.45
C ASN A 106 -3.27 -24.31 4.74
N PHE A 107 -3.04 -23.00 4.70
CA PHE A 107 -4.12 -22.01 4.65
C PHE A 107 -4.87 -22.14 3.33
N SER A 108 -6.19 -21.90 3.35
CA SER A 108 -6.99 -21.98 2.13
C SER A 108 -6.63 -20.84 1.17
N MET A 109 -6.75 -21.09 -0.14
CA MET A 109 -6.45 -20.07 -1.15
C MET A 109 -7.29 -18.80 -0.97
N LYS A 110 -8.56 -18.98 -0.55
CA LYS A 110 -9.45 -17.88 -0.21
C LYS A 110 -8.87 -17.01 0.89
N GLU A 111 -8.53 -17.59 2.04
CA GLU A 111 -7.93 -16.85 3.16
C GLU A 111 -6.66 -16.10 2.73
N VAL A 112 -5.77 -16.76 1.98
CA VAL A 112 -4.52 -16.15 1.51
C VAL A 112 -4.77 -14.95 0.59
N LEU A 113 -5.74 -15.03 -0.31
CA LEU A 113 -6.11 -13.93 -1.19
C LEU A 113 -6.72 -12.76 -0.41
N PHE A 114 -7.64 -13.03 0.53
CA PHE A 114 -8.26 -11.98 1.34
C PHE A 114 -7.25 -11.29 2.26
N ASP A 115 -6.39 -12.05 2.93
CA ASP A 115 -5.31 -11.49 3.75
C ASP A 115 -4.34 -10.65 2.90
N PHE A 116 -4.04 -11.09 1.68
CA PHE A 116 -3.22 -10.34 0.74
C PHE A 116 -3.88 -9.00 0.37
N ALA A 117 -5.18 -8.99 0.06
CA ALA A 117 -5.91 -7.76 -0.25
C ALA A 117 -5.94 -6.78 0.94
N ASP A 118 -6.09 -7.30 2.17
CA ASP A 118 -6.11 -6.47 3.37
C ASP A 118 -4.73 -5.86 3.68
N ARG A 119 -3.64 -6.61 3.45
CA ARG A 119 -2.27 -6.07 3.57
C ARG A 119 -1.95 -5.04 2.50
N MET A 120 -2.47 -5.23 1.28
CA MET A 120 -2.40 -4.24 0.21
C MET A 120 -3.14 -2.94 0.58
N ASN A 121 -4.22 -3.06 1.35
CA ASN A 121 -5.05 -1.96 1.84
C ASN A 121 -5.43 -0.99 0.70
N SER A 122 -5.89 -1.59 -0.40
CA SER A 122 -6.36 -0.92 -1.61
C SER A 122 -7.72 -1.49 -2.02
N ALA A 123 -8.66 -0.61 -2.31
CA ALA A 123 -10.03 -0.99 -2.67
C ALA A 123 -10.09 -1.81 -3.97
N ILE A 124 -9.18 -1.58 -4.92
CA ILE A 124 -9.14 -2.37 -6.16
C ILE A 124 -8.66 -3.80 -5.89
N ALA A 125 -7.66 -3.97 -5.01
CA ALA A 125 -7.16 -5.30 -4.65
C ALA A 125 -8.25 -6.15 -3.99
N GLN A 126 -9.05 -5.57 -3.09
CA GLN A 126 -10.18 -6.26 -2.47
C GLN A 126 -11.24 -6.69 -3.50
N ARG A 127 -11.62 -5.80 -4.42
CA ARG A 127 -12.59 -6.13 -5.48
C ARG A 127 -12.12 -7.27 -6.37
N VAL A 128 -10.85 -7.23 -6.76
CA VAL A 128 -10.24 -8.22 -7.64
C VAL A 128 -10.13 -9.56 -6.95
N VAL A 129 -9.77 -9.60 -5.66
CA VAL A 129 -9.79 -10.84 -4.88
C VAL A 129 -11.19 -11.43 -4.78
N ILE A 130 -12.22 -10.61 -4.57
CA ILE A 130 -13.61 -11.08 -4.58
C ILE A 130 -14.00 -11.64 -5.96
N ALA A 131 -13.58 -11.00 -7.04
CA ALA A 131 -13.83 -11.48 -8.40
C ALA A 131 -13.14 -12.82 -8.66
N ILE A 132 -11.89 -12.98 -8.21
CA ILE A 132 -11.15 -14.24 -8.30
C ILE A 132 -11.84 -15.32 -7.48
N ASP A 133 -12.17 -15.09 -6.21
CA ASP A 133 -12.85 -16.07 -5.34
C ASP A 133 -14.15 -16.59 -5.97
N LYS A 134 -14.99 -15.66 -6.46
CA LYS A 134 -16.24 -16.01 -7.15
C LYS A 134 -15.99 -16.81 -8.43
N GLY A 135 -15.02 -16.39 -9.24
CA GLY A 135 -14.65 -17.10 -10.47
C GLY A 135 -14.17 -18.52 -10.21
N LEU A 136 -13.37 -18.72 -9.16
CA LEU A 136 -12.87 -20.04 -8.76
C LEU A 136 -14.00 -20.95 -8.27
N ILE A 137 -14.94 -20.43 -7.48
CA ILE A 137 -16.12 -21.18 -6.99
C ILE A 137 -17.00 -21.63 -8.15
N MET A 138 -17.13 -20.82 -9.21
CA MET A 138 -17.91 -21.16 -10.40
C MET A 138 -17.28 -22.27 -11.27
N GLY A 139 -16.09 -22.78 -10.91
CA GLY A 139 -15.41 -23.85 -11.63
C GLY A 139 -14.90 -23.42 -13.01
N GLY A 140 -14.70 -22.11 -13.21
CA GLY A 140 -14.20 -21.56 -14.47
C GLY A 140 -12.74 -21.93 -14.75
N ASN A 141 -12.24 -21.50 -15.91
CA ASN A 141 -10.83 -21.65 -16.26
C ASN A 141 -9.97 -20.74 -15.37
N THR A 142 -9.29 -21.33 -14.38
CA THR A 142 -8.43 -20.65 -13.39
C THR A 142 -7.42 -19.68 -14.05
N PRO A 143 -6.63 -20.07 -15.06
CA PRO A 143 -5.78 -19.12 -15.79
C PRO A 143 -6.50 -17.87 -16.30
N LYS A 144 -7.68 -18.04 -16.93
CA LYS A 144 -8.45 -16.93 -17.49
C LYS A 144 -8.98 -15.99 -16.40
N ILE A 145 -9.34 -16.52 -15.23
CA ILE A 145 -9.81 -15.73 -14.09
C ILE A 145 -8.71 -14.77 -13.61
N PHE A 146 -7.48 -15.25 -13.41
CA PHE A 146 -6.35 -14.42 -13.00
C PHE A 146 -5.99 -13.36 -14.07
N LYS A 147 -6.00 -13.73 -15.35
CA LYS A 147 -5.75 -12.77 -16.45
C LYS A 147 -6.85 -11.71 -16.58
N ALA A 148 -8.11 -12.08 -16.39
CA ALA A 148 -9.22 -11.12 -16.41
C ALA A 148 -9.12 -10.14 -15.24
N ALA A 149 -8.80 -10.64 -14.05
CA ALA A 149 -8.50 -9.82 -12.87
C ALA A 149 -7.33 -8.86 -13.11
N ALA A 150 -6.25 -9.31 -13.76
CA ALA A 150 -5.13 -8.45 -14.11
C ALA A 150 -5.54 -7.30 -15.02
N HIS A 151 -6.33 -7.60 -16.06
CA HIS A 151 -6.85 -6.60 -16.99
C HIS A 151 -7.76 -5.58 -16.30
N GLU A 152 -8.61 -6.01 -15.35
CA GLU A 152 -9.44 -5.10 -14.56
C GLU A 152 -8.58 -4.13 -13.73
N VAL A 153 -7.54 -4.62 -13.06
CA VAL A 153 -6.61 -3.76 -12.30
C VAL A 153 -5.90 -2.79 -13.24
N ASP A 154 -5.43 -3.27 -14.40
CA ASP A 154 -4.72 -2.42 -15.37
C ASP A 154 -5.60 -1.30 -15.92
N GLN A 155 -6.85 -1.61 -16.29
CA GLN A 155 -7.83 -0.60 -16.70
C GLN A 155 -8.03 0.48 -15.63
N VAL A 156 -8.16 0.09 -14.36
CA VAL A 156 -8.30 1.04 -13.25
C VAL A 156 -7.03 1.88 -13.09
N ASN A 157 -5.84 1.28 -13.21
CA ASN A 157 -4.57 1.98 -13.14
C ASN A 157 -4.41 3.00 -14.29
N GLN A 158 -4.84 2.66 -15.50
CA GLN A 158 -4.84 3.56 -16.65
C GLN A 158 -5.80 4.76 -16.45
N LEU A 159 -7.01 4.50 -15.94
CA LEU A 159 -7.97 5.55 -15.60
C LEU A 159 -7.43 6.48 -14.51
N GLU A 160 -6.79 5.95 -13.47
CA GLU A 160 -6.12 6.75 -12.45
C GLU A 160 -4.96 7.59 -13.01
N TYR A 161 -4.21 7.04 -13.96
CA TYR A 161 -3.12 7.75 -14.62
C TYR A 161 -3.65 8.96 -15.41
N GLN A 162 -4.68 8.75 -16.24
CA GLN A 162 -5.31 9.80 -17.04
C GLN A 162 -5.88 10.94 -16.18
N ARG A 163 -6.48 10.61 -15.03
CA ARG A 163 -7.02 11.59 -14.06
C ARG A 163 -5.95 12.47 -13.40
N ARG A 164 -4.68 12.07 -13.43
CA ARG A 164 -3.57 12.86 -12.86
C ARG A 164 -2.85 13.70 -13.90
N THR A 165 -2.93 13.31 -15.16
CA THR A 165 -2.30 14.02 -16.28
C THR A 165 -3.20 15.09 -16.90
N THR A 166 -4.51 15.03 -16.62
CA THR A 166 -5.50 16.06 -16.97
C THR A 166 -5.63 17.04 -15.83
#